data_AF-A0A7J2YB04-F1
#
_entry.id   AF-A0A7J2YB04-F1
#
_cell.length_a   1.000
_cell.length_b   1.000
_cell.length_c   1.000
_cell.angle_alpha   90.00
_cell.angle_beta   90.00
_cell.angle_gamma   90.00
#
_symmetry.space_group_name_H-M   'P 1'
#
loop_
_entity.id
_entity.type
_entity.pdbx_description
1 polymer ?
#
loop_
_entity_poly.entity_id
_entity_poly.type
_entity_poly.pdbx_seq_one_letter_code
_entity_poly.pdbx_strand_id
1 'polypeptide(L)'
;MNLKERLQVVKKFAKLTDSEVRILKSLGGLSFTAANNMIENAIGAMAFPLGIATNFLINGKDYLLPMVIEEPSVIAAASNAAKIARVKGGFTANADQSLMIGQVQVVNVQDPISAGEKVLSI
;
A
#
# COMPACT_ATOMS: atom_id res chain seq x y z
N MET A 1 10.96 13.04 18.67
CA MET A 1 11.46 13.39 17.33
C MET A 1 10.51 14.35 16.63
N ASN A 2 11.04 15.44 16.08
CA ASN A 2 10.30 16.37 15.21
C ASN A 2 10.24 15.86 13.75
N LEU A 3 9.51 16.56 12.87
CA LEU A 3 9.35 16.17 11.46
C LEU A 3 10.69 16.06 10.72
N LYS A 4 11.60 17.02 10.92
CA LYS A 4 12.90 17.05 10.23
C LYS A 4 13.74 15.82 10.58
N GLU A 5 13.80 15.47 11.86
CA GLU A 5 14.50 14.29 12.34
C GLU A 5 13.92 13.00 11.77
N ARG A 6 12.58 12.86 11.75
CA ARG A 6 11.92 11.69 11.16
C ARG A 6 12.25 11.55 9.68
N LEU A 7 12.18 12.64 8.92
CA LEU A 7 12.52 12.64 7.49
C LEU A 7 13.98 12.30 7.24
N GLN A 8 14.92 12.71 8.09
CA GLN A 8 16.33 12.33 7.94
C GLN A 8 16.55 10.83 8.17
N VAL A 9 15.88 10.24 9.17
CA VAL A 9 15.94 8.79 9.40
C VAL A 9 15.38 8.03 8.20
N VAL A 10 14.21 8.44 7.69
CA VAL A 10 13.59 7.82 6.51
C VAL A 10 14.48 7.98 5.27
N LYS A 11 15.00 9.18 5.02
CA LYS A 11 15.92 9.47 3.90
C LYS A 11 17.12 8.54 3.93
N LYS A 12 17.77 8.41 5.09
CA LYS A 12 18.96 7.56 5.25
C LYS A 12 18.62 6.08 5.07
N PHE A 13 17.51 5.61 5.66
CA PHE A 13 17.10 4.21 5.58
C PHE A 13 16.73 3.80 4.16
N ALA A 14 15.87 4.58 3.50
CA ALA A 14 15.35 4.28 2.16
C ALA A 14 16.23 4.84 1.03
N LYS A 15 17.37 5.47 1.36
CA LYS A 15 18.31 6.12 0.40
C LYS A 15 17.62 7.13 -0.52
N LEU A 16 16.69 7.93 0.03
CA LEU A 16 15.95 8.92 -0.73
C LEU A 16 16.84 10.11 -1.13
N THR A 17 16.59 10.63 -2.33
CA THR A 17 17.12 11.88 -2.85
C THR A 17 16.47 13.09 -2.17
N ASP A 18 17.07 14.27 -2.31
CA ASP A 18 16.49 15.52 -1.80
C ASP A 18 15.21 15.94 -2.53
N SER A 19 15.05 15.55 -3.81
CA SER A 19 13.78 15.69 -4.53
C SER A 19 12.68 14.84 -3.90
N GLU A 20 12.96 13.58 -3.58
CA GLU A 20 11.96 12.68 -2.98
C GLU A 20 11.56 13.13 -1.56
N VAL A 21 12.52 13.61 -0.77
CA VAL A 21 12.22 14.20 0.55
C VAL A 21 11.37 15.47 0.42
N ARG A 22 11.53 16.24 -0.66
CA ARG A 22 10.67 17.41 -0.93
C ARG A 22 9.23 16.99 -1.24
N ILE A 23 9.03 15.88 -1.96
CA ILE A 23 7.69 15.33 -2.21
C ILE A 23 7.01 14.97 -0.88
N LEU A 24 7.70 14.29 0.03
CA LEU A 24 7.15 13.91 1.35
C LEU A 24 6.81 15.12 2.25
N LYS A 25 7.44 16.27 2.02
CA LYS A 25 7.09 17.52 2.72
C LYS A 25 5.88 18.22 2.12
N SER A 26 5.57 17.94 0.86
CA SER A 26 4.37 18.48 0.22
C SER A 26 3.16 17.70 0.71
N LEU A 27 2.12 18.40 1.16
CA LEU A 27 0.89 17.75 1.61
C LEU A 27 0.09 17.12 0.46
N GLY A 28 0.37 17.52 -0.79
CA GLY A 28 -0.34 17.04 -1.97
C GLY A 28 0.37 15.94 -2.74
N GLY A 29 1.72 15.95 -2.82
CA GLY A 29 2.52 14.94 -3.54
C GLY A 29 2.26 14.80 -5.05
N LEU A 30 1.21 15.42 -5.56
CA LEU A 30 0.62 15.20 -6.88
C LEU A 30 0.33 16.57 -7.52
N SER A 31 0.66 16.72 -8.81
CA SER A 31 0.30 17.92 -9.57
C SER A 31 -1.17 17.91 -9.96
N PHE A 32 -1.75 19.09 -10.15
CA PHE A 32 -3.13 19.19 -10.64
C PHE A 32 -3.31 18.49 -12.01
N THR A 33 -2.35 18.63 -12.92
CA THR A 33 -2.37 17.95 -14.21
C THR A 33 -2.45 16.42 -14.05
N ALA A 34 -1.68 15.85 -13.11
CA ALA A 34 -1.75 14.42 -12.84
C ALA A 34 -3.11 14.02 -12.26
N ALA A 35 -3.63 14.78 -11.28
CA ALA A 35 -4.95 14.53 -10.71
C ALA A 35 -6.07 14.60 -11.76
N ASN A 36 -6.02 15.59 -12.66
CA ASN A 36 -7.01 15.77 -13.74
C ASN A 36 -6.94 14.68 -14.81
N ASN A 37 -5.82 13.99 -14.95
CA ASN A 37 -5.70 12.84 -15.85
C ASN A 37 -6.12 11.52 -15.18
N MET A 38 -6.25 11.49 -13.85
CA MET A 38 -6.66 10.30 -13.11
C MET A 38 -8.17 10.14 -13.00
N ILE A 39 -8.92 11.25 -12.98
CA ILE A 39 -10.38 11.27 -12.81
C ILE A 39 -11.01 12.38 -13.66
N GLU A 40 -12.31 12.24 -13.94
CA GLU A 40 -13.11 13.30 -14.57
C GLU A 40 -13.45 14.42 -13.58
N ASN A 41 -13.60 15.65 -14.10
CA ASN A 41 -14.05 16.83 -13.34
C ASN A 41 -13.21 17.14 -12.08
N ALA A 42 -11.89 16.90 -12.13
CA ALA A 42 -11.01 17.22 -11.01
C ALA A 42 -10.97 18.74 -10.74
N ILE A 43 -11.26 19.14 -9.49
CA ILE A 43 -11.17 20.55 -9.03
C ILE A 43 -10.13 20.75 -7.91
N GLY A 44 -9.44 19.68 -7.50
CA GLY A 44 -8.48 19.70 -6.42
C GLY A 44 -8.06 18.28 -5.99
N ALA A 45 -7.36 18.19 -4.87
CA ALA A 45 -6.95 16.94 -4.24
C ALA A 45 -7.20 16.99 -2.73
N MET A 46 -7.51 15.84 -2.13
CA MET A 46 -7.65 15.68 -0.69
C MET A 46 -6.38 15.03 -0.12
N ALA A 47 -5.79 15.67 0.89
CA ALA A 47 -4.62 15.15 1.58
C ALA A 47 -5.02 14.35 2.82
N PHE A 48 -4.34 13.23 3.06
CA PHE A 48 -4.46 12.42 4.27
C PHE A 48 -3.12 12.35 5.01
N PRO A 49 -3.13 12.19 6.36
CA PRO A 49 -1.90 12.04 7.11
C PRO A 49 -1.11 10.82 6.66
N LEU A 50 0.14 11.04 6.25
CA LEU A 50 1.11 9.99 5.95
C LEU A 50 2.06 9.81 7.14
N GLY A 51 2.13 8.58 7.65
CA GLY A 51 3.11 8.19 8.65
C GLY A 51 3.88 6.94 8.26
N ILE A 52 4.81 6.54 9.13
CA ILE A 52 5.68 5.39 8.93
C ILE A 52 5.56 4.48 10.15
N ALA A 53 5.11 3.26 9.95
CA ALA A 53 5.22 2.21 10.97
C ALA A 53 6.62 1.59 10.94
N THR A 54 7.12 1.30 12.15
CA THR A 54 8.52 0.94 12.39
C THR A 54 8.65 -0.46 13.00
N ASN A 55 9.88 -0.97 13.07
CA ASN A 55 10.27 -2.24 13.70
C ASN A 55 9.92 -3.52 12.92
N PHE A 56 9.26 -3.42 11.77
CA PHE A 56 8.89 -4.59 10.96
C PHE A 56 10.14 -5.31 10.43
N LEU A 57 10.31 -6.55 10.89
CA LEU A 57 11.24 -7.54 10.36
C LEU A 57 10.39 -8.58 9.64
N ILE A 58 10.49 -8.68 8.33
CA ILE A 58 9.71 -9.61 7.52
C ILE A 58 10.68 -10.46 6.72
N ASN A 59 10.61 -11.78 6.86
CA ASN A 59 11.52 -12.74 6.20
C ASN A 59 13.01 -12.37 6.42
N GLY A 60 13.35 -11.96 7.64
CA GLY A 60 14.73 -11.57 7.99
C GLY A 60 15.19 -10.20 7.46
N LYS A 61 14.32 -9.43 6.82
CA LYS A 61 14.63 -8.09 6.27
C LYS A 61 13.85 -6.98 6.96
N ASP A 62 14.53 -5.85 7.19
CA ASP A 62 13.95 -4.65 7.76
C ASP A 62 13.11 -3.85 6.77
N TYR A 63 11.93 -3.43 7.22
CA TYR A 63 11.02 -2.58 6.47
C TYR A 63 10.54 -1.39 7.31
N LEU A 64 10.48 -0.23 6.65
CA LEU A 64 9.65 0.90 7.06
C LEU A 64 8.36 0.84 6.25
N LEU A 65 7.21 0.79 6.92
CA LEU A 65 5.92 0.64 6.26
C LEU A 65 5.20 2.01 6.20
N PRO A 66 5.06 2.63 5.01
CA PRO A 66 4.25 3.83 4.87
C PRO A 66 2.76 3.51 5.08
N MET A 67 2.09 4.35 5.86
CA MET A 67 0.67 4.21 6.19
C MET A 67 -0.04 5.56 6.02
N VAL A 68 -1.16 5.57 5.30
CA VAL A 68 -2.03 6.74 5.15
C VAL A 68 -3.32 6.46 5.92
N ILE A 69 -3.54 7.17 7.01
CA ILE A 69 -4.69 6.95 7.92
C ILE A 69 -4.91 8.19 8.80
N GLU A 70 -6.17 8.53 9.09
CA GLU A 70 -6.57 9.65 9.95
C GLU A 70 -6.72 9.27 11.42
N GLU A 71 -6.95 7.99 11.70
CA GLU A 71 -7.21 7.50 13.06
C GLU A 71 -5.95 7.58 13.95
N PRO A 72 -6.04 8.26 15.12
CA PRO A 72 -4.95 8.32 16.07
C PRO A 72 -4.51 6.93 16.54
N SER A 73 -3.25 6.82 16.93
CA SER A 73 -2.66 5.59 17.53
C SER A 73 -2.50 4.38 16.62
N VAL A 74 -3.12 4.28 15.44
CA VAL A 74 -3.00 3.11 14.55
C VAL A 74 -1.53 2.79 14.20
N ILE A 75 -0.79 3.80 13.73
CA ILE A 75 0.64 3.64 13.38
C ILE A 75 1.49 3.30 14.61
N ALA A 76 1.14 3.87 15.78
CA ALA A 76 1.85 3.63 17.02
C ALA A 76 1.64 2.19 17.51
N ALA A 77 0.40 1.70 17.47
CA ALA A 77 0.03 0.33 17.82
C ALA A 77 0.71 -0.67 16.88
N ALA A 78 0.67 -0.45 15.56
CA ALA A 78 1.34 -1.29 14.58
C ALA A 78 2.86 -1.36 14.83
N SER A 79 3.50 -0.21 15.08
CA SER A 79 4.93 -0.14 15.38
C SER A 79 5.30 -0.86 16.68
N ASN A 80 4.46 -0.76 17.72
CA ASN A 80 4.68 -1.43 19.00
C ASN A 80 4.51 -2.95 18.88
N ALA A 81 3.46 -3.40 18.19
CA ALA A 81 3.24 -4.82 17.92
C ALA A 81 4.41 -5.44 17.13
N ALA A 82 4.88 -4.74 16.09
CA ALA A 82 6.05 -5.16 15.32
C ALA A 82 7.32 -5.25 16.19
N LYS A 83 7.53 -4.29 17.10
CA LYS A 83 8.64 -4.33 18.06
C LYS A 83 8.59 -5.57 18.95
N ILE A 84 7.41 -5.93 19.44
CA ILE A 84 7.21 -7.14 20.27
C ILE A 84 7.48 -8.40 19.44
N ALA A 85 6.90 -8.52 18.25
CA ALA A 85 7.11 -9.67 17.36
C ALA A 85 8.58 -9.87 16.99
N ARG A 86 9.32 -8.76 16.81
CA ARG A 86 10.74 -8.76 16.47
C ARG A 86 11.61 -9.50 17.48
N VAL A 87 11.25 -9.48 18.77
CA VAL A 87 11.97 -10.22 19.83
C VAL A 87 12.01 -11.72 19.54
N LYS A 88 11.00 -12.25 18.83
CA LYS A 88 10.90 -13.66 18.43
C LYS A 88 11.27 -13.92 16.97
N GLY A 89 12.01 -13.00 16.32
CA GLY A 89 12.45 -13.15 14.93
C GLY A 89 11.56 -12.45 13.90
N GLY A 90 10.54 -11.71 14.32
CA GLY A 90 9.69 -10.92 13.42
C GLY A 90 8.59 -11.75 12.77
N PHE A 91 8.25 -11.41 11.54
CA PHE A 91 7.20 -12.04 10.75
C PHE A 91 7.79 -12.90 9.63
N THR A 92 7.15 -14.03 9.37
CA THR A 92 7.40 -14.85 8.17
C THR A 92 6.18 -14.78 7.28
N ALA A 93 6.37 -14.47 6.00
CA ALA A 93 5.29 -14.31 5.03
C ALA A 93 5.66 -14.97 3.70
N ASN A 94 4.69 -15.64 3.08
CA ASN A 94 4.76 -16.17 1.71
C ASN A 94 3.52 -15.70 0.96
N ALA A 95 3.61 -15.63 -0.37
CA ALA A 95 2.49 -15.29 -1.24
C ALA A 95 2.43 -16.28 -2.40
N ASP A 96 1.22 -16.65 -2.79
CA ASP A 96 0.98 -17.45 -3.99
C ASP A 96 1.21 -16.62 -5.27
N GLN A 97 1.01 -17.25 -6.42
CA GLN A 97 1.09 -16.55 -7.71
C GLN A 97 0.08 -15.40 -7.78
N SER A 98 0.51 -14.28 -8.37
CA SER A 98 -0.35 -13.12 -8.61
C SER A 98 -1.30 -13.36 -9.80
N LEU A 99 -2.31 -14.21 -9.59
CA LEU A 99 -3.35 -14.51 -10.57
C LEU A 99 -4.57 -13.59 -10.36
N MET A 100 -5.12 -13.09 -11.47
CA MET A 100 -6.33 -12.26 -11.47
C MET A 100 -7.50 -13.03 -12.06
N ILE A 101 -8.70 -12.82 -11.52
CA ILE A 101 -9.94 -13.42 -12.02
C ILE A 101 -10.64 -12.39 -12.92
N GLY A 102 -10.81 -12.72 -14.20
CA GLY A 102 -11.72 -12.04 -15.12
C GLY A 102 -13.00 -12.85 -15.24
N GLN A 103 -14.16 -12.18 -15.27
CA GLN A 103 -15.46 -12.86 -15.33
C GLN A 103 -16.23 -12.42 -16.58
N VAL A 104 -16.86 -13.38 -17.26
CA VAL A 104 -17.78 -13.14 -18.37
C VAL A 104 -19.14 -13.70 -17.98
N GLN A 105 -20.14 -12.83 -17.91
CA GLN A 105 -21.52 -13.26 -17.65
C GLN A 105 -22.18 -13.67 -18.97
N VAL A 106 -22.63 -14.92 -19.04
CA VAL A 106 -23.44 -15.43 -20.15
C VAL A 106 -24.88 -15.57 -19.66
N VAL A 107 -25.81 -14.90 -20.34
CA VAL A 107 -27.24 -14.89 -19.98
C VAL A 107 -28.07 -15.64 -21.03
N ASN A 108 -29.31 -15.99 -20.68
CA ASN A 108 -30.26 -16.69 -21.55
C ASN A 108 -29.77 -18.07 -22.03
N VAL A 109 -28.98 -18.77 -21.20
CA VAL A 109 -28.54 -20.14 -21.46
C VAL A 109 -29.63 -21.10 -20.98
N GLN A 110 -30.17 -21.92 -21.87
CA GLN A 110 -31.23 -22.89 -21.54
C GLN A 110 -30.75 -23.97 -20.55
N ASP A 111 -29.52 -24.46 -20.74
CA ASP A 111 -28.85 -25.41 -19.84
C ASP A 111 -27.42 -24.93 -19.52
N PRO A 112 -27.24 -24.15 -18.44
CA PRO A 112 -25.95 -23.58 -18.08
C PRO A 112 -24.94 -24.63 -17.60
N ILE A 113 -25.39 -25.78 -17.11
CA ILE A 113 -24.50 -26.85 -16.65
C ILE A 113 -23.82 -27.50 -17.85
N SER A 114 -24.61 -27.95 -18.84
CA SER A 114 -24.04 -28.53 -20.06
C SER A 114 -23.19 -27.53 -20.84
N ALA A 115 -23.59 -26.25 -20.88
CA ALA A 115 -22.78 -25.20 -21.49
C ALA A 115 -21.43 -25.01 -20.76
N GLY A 116 -21.43 -25.06 -19.42
CA GLY A 116 -20.21 -24.99 -18.61
C GLY A 116 -19.27 -26.18 -18.87
N GLU A 117 -19.80 -27.40 -18.93
CA GLU A 117 -19.03 -28.60 -19.27
C GLU A 117 -18.35 -28.46 -20.64
N LYS A 118 -19.07 -27.93 -21.64
CA LYS A 118 -18.50 -27.68 -22.97
C LYS A 118 -17.35 -26.69 -22.93
N VAL A 119 -17.45 -25.61 -22.15
CA VAL A 119 -16.38 -24.61 -22.00
C VAL A 119 -15.15 -25.21 -21.31
N LEU A 120 -15.35 -26.07 -20.32
CA LEU A 120 -14.26 -26.73 -19.58
C LEU A 120 -13.59 -27.87 -20.37
N SER A 121 -14.27 -28.41 -21.38
CA SER A 121 -13.77 -29.50 -22.23
C SER A 121 -12.90 -29.05 -23.42
N ILE A 122 -12.69 -27.74 -23.60
CA ILE A 122 -11.80 -27.14 -24.60
C ILE A 122 -10.35 -27.20 -24.09
#